data_AF-A0A498E515-F1
#
_entry.id   AF-A0A498E515-F1
#
_cell.length_a   1.000
_cell.length_b   1.000
_cell.length_c   1.000
_cell.angle_alpha   90.00
_cell.angle_beta   90.00
_cell.angle_gamma   90.00
#
_symmetry.space_group_name_H-M   'P 1'
#
loop_
_entity.id
_entity.type
_entity.pdbx_description
1 polymer ?
#
loop_
_entity_poly.entity_id
_entity_poly.type
_entity_poly.pdbx_seq_one_letter_code
_entity_poly.pdbx_strand_id
1 'polypeptide(L)'
;MTGYYDYILGLIPLALLGITGTLTVAGLQLTTAVPMAAGVAALLTGHALFVNGPSSPSPSRLNEHAGPNAADAPSPSVLDAD
;
A
#
# COMPACT_ATOMS: atom_id res chain seq x y z
N MET A 1 11.74 -7.90 -3.45
CA MET A 1 10.70 -8.65 -2.72
C MET A 1 9.39 -8.29 -3.37
N THR A 2 8.77 -9.16 -4.16
CA THR A 2 7.42 -8.91 -4.66
C THR A 2 6.43 -9.28 -3.56
N GLY A 3 5.68 -8.30 -3.08
CA GLY A 3 4.66 -8.47 -2.04
C GLY A 3 3.32 -8.91 -2.61
N TYR A 4 2.37 -9.20 -1.73
CA TYR A 4 0.98 -9.53 -2.09
C TYR A 4 0.36 -8.50 -3.04
N TYR A 5 0.52 -7.20 -2.75
CA TYR A 5 -0.05 -6.14 -3.58
C TYR A 5 0.63 -6.00 -4.94
N ASP A 6 1.90 -6.39 -5.09
CA ASP A 6 2.57 -6.37 -6.40
C ASP A 6 1.94 -7.39 -7.35
N TYR A 7 1.54 -8.55 -6.82
CA TYR A 7 0.80 -9.55 -7.59
C TYR A 7 -0.60 -9.04 -7.95
N ILE A 8 -1.35 -8.47 -7.00
CA ILE A 8 -2.68 -7.89 -7.28
C ILE A 8 -2.56 -6.79 -8.34
N LEU A 9 -1.54 -5.94 -8.25
CA LEU A 9 -1.29 -4.85 -9.19
C LEU A 9 -1.02 -5.38 -10.61
N GLY A 10 -0.33 -6.51 -10.76
CA GLY A 10 -0.15 -7.18 -12.04
C GLY A 10 -1.40 -7.92 -12.53
N LEU A 11 -2.20 -8.49 -11.62
CA LEU A 11 -3.41 -9.23 -11.95
C LEU A 11 -4.55 -8.33 -12.43
N ILE A 12 -4.65 -7.08 -11.99
CA ILE A 12 -5.67 -6.13 -12.45
C ILE A 12 -5.62 -5.88 -13.96
N PRO A 13 -4.50 -5.43 -14.56
CA PRO A 13 -4.42 -5.22 -16.01
C PRO A 13 -4.48 -6.55 -16.76
N LEU A 14 -3.93 -7.63 -16.20
CA LEU A 14 -4.01 -8.97 -16.80
C LEU A 14 -5.46 -9.46 -16.89
N ALA A 15 -6.26 -9.28 -15.82
CA ALA A 15 -7.67 -9.63 -15.82
C ALA A 15 -8.45 -8.76 -16.80
N LEU A 16 -8.21 -7.45 -16.80
CA LEU A 16 -8.87 -6.52 -17.72
C LEU A 16 -8.61 -6.88 -19.19
N LEU A 17 -7.35 -7.00 -19.61
CA LEU A 17 -7.00 -7.30 -21.00
C LEU A 17 -7.30 -8.76 -21.35
N GLY A 18 -6.95 -9.71 -20.48
CA GLY A 18 -7.11 -11.14 -20.71
C GLY A 18 -8.58 -11.52 -20.83
N ILE A 19 -9.42 -11.12 -19.88
CA ILE A 19 -10.86 -11.44 -19.90
C ILE A 19 -11.53 -10.72 -21.06
N THR A 20 -11.27 -9.42 -21.26
CA THR A 20 -11.83 -8.69 -22.40
C THR A 20 -11.47 -9.36 -23.72
N GLY A 21 -10.19 -9.66 -23.96
CA GLY A 21 -9.72 -10.31 -25.18
C GLY A 21 -10.36 -11.69 -25.37
N THR A 22 -10.45 -12.50 -24.32
CA THR A 22 -11.07 -13.83 -24.38
C THR A 22 -12.56 -13.74 -24.73
N LEU A 23 -13.29 -12.82 -24.10
CA LEU A 23 -14.72 -12.59 -24.38
C LEU A 23 -14.93 -12.05 -25.80
N THR A 24 -14.08 -11.13 -26.27
CA THR A 24 -14.15 -10.60 -27.63
C THR A 24 -13.87 -11.68 -28.67
N VAL A 25 -12.88 -12.55 -28.45
CA VAL A 25 -12.63 -13.72 -29.32
C VAL A 25 -13.81 -14.71 -29.28
N ALA A 26 -14.48 -14.84 -28.14
CA ALA A 26 -15.71 -15.62 -28.01
C ALA A 26 -16.94 -14.97 -28.69
N GLY A 27 -16.79 -13.79 -29.30
CA GLY A 27 -17.84 -13.11 -30.08
C GLY A 27 -18.66 -12.07 -29.31
N LEU A 28 -18.32 -11.77 -28.05
CA LEU A 28 -18.96 -10.70 -27.30
C LEU A 28 -18.45 -9.33 -27.76
N GLN A 29 -19.37 -8.36 -27.85
CA GLN A 29 -19.04 -6.98 -28.17
C GLN A 29 -18.17 -6.36 -27.07
N LEU A 30 -17.28 -5.45 -27.46
CA LEU A 30 -16.35 -4.78 -26.54
C LEU A 30 -17.10 -4.03 -25.43
N THR A 31 -18.25 -3.43 -25.75
CA THR A 31 -19.12 -2.73 -24.81
C THR A 31 -19.72 -3.63 -23.73
N THR A 32 -19.78 -4.95 -23.96
CA THR A 32 -20.20 -5.95 -22.96
C THR A 32 -18.99 -6.60 -22.27
N ALA A 33 -17.94 -6.91 -23.03
CA ALA A 33 -16.75 -7.57 -22.52
C ALA A 33 -15.96 -6.70 -21.52
N VAL A 34 -15.80 -5.41 -21.82
CA VAL A 34 -15.02 -4.48 -20.98
C VAL A 34 -15.65 -4.30 -19.59
N PRO A 35 -16.96 -4.00 -19.45
CA PRO A 35 -17.59 -3.92 -18.12
C PRO A 35 -17.50 -5.22 -17.32
N MET A 36 -17.63 -6.38 -17.98
CA MET A 36 -17.51 -7.69 -17.31
C MET A 36 -16.08 -7.90 -16.76
N ALA A 37 -15.06 -7.63 -17.57
CA ALA A 37 -13.67 -7.73 -17.13
C ALA A 37 -13.34 -6.70 -16.02
N ALA A 38 -13.88 -5.48 -16.12
CA ALA A 38 -13.76 -4.46 -15.10
C ALA A 38 -14.40 -4.89 -13.77
N GLY A 39 -15.53 -5.61 -13.80
CA GLY A 39 -16.15 -6.19 -12.60
C GLY A 39 -15.23 -7.17 -11.88
N VAL A 40 -14.53 -8.04 -12.63
CA VAL A 40 -13.54 -8.96 -12.05
C VAL A 40 -12.35 -8.19 -11.47
N ALA A 41 -11.81 -7.20 -12.19
CA ALA A 41 -10.74 -6.35 -11.69
C ALA A 41 -11.13 -5.57 -10.41
N ALA A 42 -12.38 -5.11 -10.32
CA ALA A 42 -12.93 -4.47 -9.13
C ALA A 42 -13.03 -5.45 -7.95
N LEU A 43 -13.40 -6.72 -8.19
CA LEU A 43 -13.39 -7.75 -7.15
C LEU A 43 -11.98 -8.07 -6.66
N LEU A 44 -10.97 -8.11 -7.54
CA LEU A 44 -9.57 -8.27 -7.11
C LEU A 44 -9.13 -7.09 -6.23
N THR A 45 -9.44 -5.87 -6.66
CA THR A 45 -9.16 -4.65 -5.88
C THR A 45 -9.86 -4.71 -4.52
N GLY A 46 -11.15 -5.05 -4.50
CA GLY A 46 -11.92 -5.22 -3.27
C GLY A 46 -11.33 -6.30 -2.36
N HIS A 47 -11.03 -7.48 -2.91
CA HIS A 47 -10.41 -8.56 -2.14
C HIS A 47 -9.10 -8.11 -1.50
N ALA A 48 -8.24 -7.40 -2.24
CA ALA A 48 -6.98 -6.90 -1.71
C ALA A 48 -7.16 -5.86 -0.60
N LEU A 49 -8.18 -5.01 -0.69
CA LEU A 49 -8.46 -3.98 0.31
C LEU A 49 -9.18 -4.51 1.56
N PHE A 50 -10.01 -5.54 1.43
CA PHE A 50 -10.83 -6.04 2.53
C PHE A 50 -10.26 -7.31 3.20
N VAL A 51 -9.56 -8.17 2.46
CA VAL A 51 -8.95 -9.39 3.03
C VAL A 51 -7.57 -9.08 3.60
N ASN A 52 -6.76 -8.33 2.85
CA ASN A 52 -5.51 -7.79 3.35
C ASN A 52 -5.76 -6.33 3.72
N GLY A 53 -6.54 -6.10 4.78
CA GLY A 53 -6.99 -4.78 5.22
C GLY A 53 -5.88 -3.74 5.23
N PRO A 54 -6.18 -2.44 5.04
CA PRO A 54 -5.18 -1.38 5.05
C PRO A 54 -4.36 -1.48 6.33
N SER A 55 -3.13 -1.99 6.20
CA SER A 55 -2.19 -2.09 7.31
C SER A 55 -1.97 -0.67 7.80
N SER A 56 -2.17 -0.43 9.10
CA SER A 56 -1.90 0.85 9.73
C SER A 56 -0.57 1.41 9.21
N PRO A 57 -0.48 2.73 8.94
CA PRO A 57 0.74 3.31 8.38
C PRO A 57 1.92 2.79 9.20
N SER A 58 2.84 2.08 8.53
CA SER A 58 4.11 1.73 9.14
C SER A 58 4.66 3.04 9.70
N PRO A 59 5.04 3.12 10.99
CA PRO A 59 5.61 4.34 11.52
C PRO A 59 6.87 4.61 10.71
N SER A 60 6.74 5.49 9.72
CA SER A 60 7.86 6.13 9.05
C SER A 60 8.78 6.59 10.16
N ARG A 61 10.03 6.14 10.10
CA ARG A 61 11.09 6.39 11.07
C ARG A 61 11.22 7.91 11.30
N LEU A 62 10.41 8.48 12.18
CA LEU A 62 10.59 9.82 12.72
C LEU A 62 11.45 9.78 13.98
N ASN A 63 12.37 8.81 14.05
CA ASN A 63 13.26 8.63 15.20
C ASN A 63 14.74 8.79 14.87
N GLU A 64 15.08 9.36 13.70
CA GLU A 64 16.46 9.62 13.27
C GLU A 64 16.91 11.07 13.43
N HIS A 65 16.24 11.88 14.26
CA HIS A 65 16.75 13.20 14.68
C HIS A 65 16.74 13.45 16.20
N ALA A 66 16.61 12.41 17.03
CA ALA A 66 17.02 12.51 18.43
C ALA A 66 18.56 12.46 18.49
N GLY A 67 19.20 13.58 18.15
CA GLY A 67 20.63 13.77 18.31
C GLY A 67 21.04 13.66 19.79
N PRO A 68 22.19 13.03 20.11
CA PRO A 68 22.60 12.78 21.48
C PRO A 68 23.29 14.01 22.08
N ASN A 69 22.56 15.09 22.39
CA ASN A 69 23.14 16.27 23.06
C ASN A 69 22.14 16.95 24.01
N ALA A 70 21.73 16.24 25.05
CA ALA A 70 21.22 16.87 26.28
C ALA A 70 22.02 16.44 27.52
N ALA A 71 23.17 15.77 27.31
CA ALA A 71 24.10 15.36 28.35
C ALA A 71 25.14 16.45 28.71
N ASP A 72 25.00 17.67 28.18
CA ASP A 72 26.01 18.74 28.31
C ASP A 72 25.44 20.04 28.93
N ALA A 73 24.37 19.94 29.72
CA ALA A 73 23.95 21.05 30.57
C ALA A 73 24.80 21.01 31.87
N PRO A 74 25.64 22.02 32.16
CA PRO A 74 26.36 22.07 33.43
C PRO A 74 25.34 22.16 34.57
N SER A 75 25.47 21.27 35.55
CA SER A 75 24.68 21.34 36.78
C SER A 75 24.92 22.70 37.45
N PRO A 76 23.89 23.45 37.88
CA PRO A 76 24.11 24.58 38.75
C PRO A 76 24.60 24.03 40.09
N SER A 77 25.91 24.12 40.33
CA SER A 77 26.48 23.86 41.64
C SER A 77 25.73 24.71 42.66
N VAL A 78 25.07 24.02 43.58
CA VAL A 78 24.40 24.56 44.76
C VAL A 78 25.44 25.42 45.49
N LEU A 79 25.19 26.72 45.54
CA LEU A 79 25.90 27.65 46.40
C LEU A 79 25.32 27.48 47.80
N ASP A 80 25.86 26.51 48.54
CA ASP A 80 25.78 26.47 50.00
C ASP A 80 26.50 27.72 50.53
N ALA A 81 25.74 28.74 50.91
CA ALA A 81 26.24 29.89 51.64
C ALA A 81 26.05 29.62 53.14
N ASP A 82 27.19 29.41 53.80
CA ASP A 82 27.42 29.54 55.25
C ASP A 82 27.21 30.99 55.70
#